data_AF-A0A7J7U6R5-F1
#
_entry.id   AF-A0A7J7U6R5-F1
#
_cell.length_a   1.000
_cell.length_b   1.000
_cell.length_c   1.000
_cell.angle_alpha   90.00
_cell.angle_beta   90.00
_cell.angle_gamma   90.00
#
_symmetry.space_group_name_H-M   'P 1'
#
loop_
_entity.id
_entity.type
_entity.pdbx_description
1 polymer ?
#
loop_
_entity_poly.entity_id
_entity_poly.type
_entity_poly.pdbx_seq_one_letter_code
_entity_poly.pdbx_strand_id
1 'polypeptide(L)'
;MASICSGSLDGVEYSLRKEKGLVKMAMPTTLALCGLSLLWQREALALSDLLRFVEEGHIPYVNAFERFPEEMKLYGRDKGIFAIESWPSYEDVYRQMIDVATFLDLPRFPAITEDCYLHPNILCRKYLMEVNLPDEMYDFTCQVVKMAGIGEVDFLTFDPIARKGRTVKYDVQAVAVIVTVLKLLFLLDDNVEWSLSAIAETYNEENKEDKPCFDFRKWYQVMKKSFDEKKQKWEEARAKFVWKSKKPLYHSPIDRSVVYKRREMVVNLQKQFSTLVDSIPTAPKNSPSSFQFNWTEEVTGGTCFHGHSLQGILYKKGQSVTTMNSLYWLSTQKFCKSYCKHVTTYEESNFSLTYQFIINLFSFLLRIKTYSLHEEVSLIEKRLFKKKYSTAKTKSSRSRKVRK
;
A
#
# COMPACT_ATOMS: atom_id res chain seq x y z
N MET A 1 -16.00 -39.09 31.53
CA MET A 1 -16.56 -38.42 30.35
C MET A 1 -15.42 -38.08 29.41
N ALA A 2 -15.36 -38.71 28.24
CA ALA A 2 -14.33 -38.42 27.25
C ALA A 2 -14.57 -37.01 26.70
N SER A 3 -13.70 -36.06 27.06
CA SER A 3 -13.63 -34.77 26.38
C SER A 3 -13.29 -35.06 24.93
N ILE A 4 -14.26 -34.93 24.04
CA ILE A 4 -14.04 -35.02 22.59
C ILE A 4 -13.23 -33.79 22.21
N CYS A 5 -11.91 -33.94 22.27
CA CYS A 5 -10.95 -32.94 21.85
C CYS A 5 -10.90 -32.95 20.32
N SER A 6 -11.25 -31.84 19.68
CA SER A 6 -11.01 -31.67 18.24
C SER A 6 -9.51 -31.46 18.01
N GLY A 7 -8.76 -32.56 17.92
CA GLY A 7 -7.56 -32.58 17.09
C GLY A 7 -8.06 -33.01 15.72
N SER A 8 -8.18 -32.10 14.76
CA SER A 8 -8.68 -32.50 13.45
C SER A 8 -7.71 -33.54 12.86
N LEU A 9 -8.25 -34.68 12.41
CA LEU A 9 -7.56 -35.59 11.50
C LEU A 9 -7.02 -34.79 10.29
N ASP A 10 -7.74 -33.72 9.93
CA ASP A 10 -7.43 -32.76 8.87
C ASP A 10 -6.10 -32.04 9.06
N GLY A 11 -5.69 -31.61 10.26
CA GLY A 11 -4.45 -30.85 10.43
C GLY A 11 -3.19 -31.63 10.01
N VAL A 12 -3.21 -32.95 10.19
CA VAL A 12 -2.17 -33.88 9.73
C VAL A 12 -2.16 -33.99 8.21
N GLU A 13 -3.33 -34.20 7.61
CA GLU A 13 -3.52 -34.33 6.17
C GLU A 13 -3.22 -33.01 5.42
N TYR A 14 -3.65 -31.90 6.00
CA TYR A 14 -3.45 -30.52 5.54
C TYR A 14 -1.98 -30.12 5.52
N SER A 15 -1.16 -30.62 6.44
CA SER A 15 0.29 -30.38 6.44
C SER A 15 1.06 -31.30 5.50
N LEU A 16 0.57 -32.52 5.27
CA LEU A 16 1.23 -33.54 4.45
C LEU A 16 0.92 -33.41 2.95
N ARG A 17 -0.25 -32.88 2.57
CA ARG A 17 -0.57 -32.59 1.17
C ARG A 17 0.28 -31.41 0.66
N LYS A 18 1.38 -31.74 -0.02
CA LYS A 18 2.05 -30.88 -1.02
C LYS A 18 1.40 -31.04 -2.41
N GLU A 19 0.09 -31.29 -2.46
CA GLU A 19 -0.61 -31.38 -3.73
C GLU A 19 -0.70 -29.98 -4.34
N LYS A 20 -0.09 -29.81 -5.52
CA LYS A 20 -0.25 -28.61 -6.33
C LYS A 20 -1.74 -28.49 -6.68
N GLY A 21 -2.40 -27.42 -6.25
CA GLY A 21 -3.79 -27.10 -6.61
C GLY A 21 -4.78 -27.02 -5.44
N LEU A 22 -4.39 -27.36 -4.21
CA LEU A 22 -5.26 -27.17 -3.04
C LEU A 22 -4.97 -25.83 -2.35
N VAL A 23 -5.95 -24.92 -2.35
CA VAL A 23 -5.90 -23.69 -1.55
C VAL A 23 -6.11 -24.04 -0.08
N LYS A 24 -5.18 -23.55 0.75
CA LYS A 24 -5.12 -23.82 2.18
C LYS A 24 -5.72 -22.64 2.95
N MET A 25 -6.74 -22.90 3.78
CA MET A 25 -7.26 -21.95 4.77
C MET A 25 -6.24 -21.58 5.85
N ALA A 26 -5.66 -20.39 5.71
CA ALA A 26 -4.82 -19.74 6.70
C ALA A 26 -5.39 -18.35 7.03
N MET A 27 -4.85 -17.65 8.04
CA MET A 27 -5.31 -16.29 8.34
C MET A 27 -5.18 -15.31 7.16
N PRO A 28 -4.10 -15.34 6.33
CA PRO A 28 -4.07 -14.57 5.08
C PRO A 28 -5.24 -14.90 4.14
N THR A 29 -5.61 -16.17 4.03
CA THR A 29 -6.73 -16.66 3.21
C THR A 29 -8.07 -16.16 3.73
N THR A 30 -8.26 -16.15 5.06
CA THR A 30 -9.44 -15.55 5.69
C THR A 30 -9.53 -14.06 5.39
N LEU A 31 -8.42 -13.34 5.48
CA LEU A 31 -8.39 -11.91 5.15
C LEU A 31 -8.62 -11.66 3.65
N ALA A 32 -8.14 -12.55 2.80
CA ALA A 32 -8.38 -12.52 1.36
C ALA A 32 -9.87 -12.72 1.02
N LEU A 33 -10.57 -13.63 1.71
CA LEU A 33 -12.02 -13.77 1.58
C LEU A 33 -12.76 -12.49 1.97
N CYS A 34 -12.36 -11.83 3.07
CA CYS A 34 -12.91 -10.52 3.43
C CYS A 34 -12.63 -9.46 2.35
N GLY A 35 -11.41 -9.45 1.79
CA GLY A 35 -11.05 -8.56 0.69
C GLY A 35 -11.89 -8.79 -0.56
N LEU A 36 -12.12 -10.06 -0.93
CA LEU A 36 -12.99 -10.43 -2.05
C LEU A 36 -14.45 -10.05 -1.78
N SER A 37 -14.96 -10.21 -0.57
CA SER A 37 -16.33 -9.81 -0.26
C SER A 37 -16.53 -8.30 -0.35
N LEU A 38 -15.55 -7.51 0.13
CA LEU A 38 -15.57 -6.05 0.00
C LEU A 38 -15.53 -5.63 -1.47
N LEU A 39 -14.67 -6.27 -2.26
CA LEU A 39 -14.57 -6.01 -3.71
C LEU A 39 -15.86 -6.37 -4.44
N TRP A 40 -16.48 -7.50 -4.11
CA TRP A 40 -17.75 -7.93 -4.67
C TRP A 40 -18.88 -6.94 -4.38
N GLN A 41 -18.92 -6.41 -3.16
CA GLN A 41 -19.90 -5.41 -2.72
C GLN A 41 -19.56 -3.99 -3.19
N ARG A 42 -18.33 -3.75 -3.67
CA ARG A 42 -17.77 -2.44 -4.03
C ARG A 42 -17.78 -1.45 -2.87
N GLU A 43 -17.49 -1.97 -1.68
CA GLU A 43 -17.41 -1.19 -0.45
C GLU A 43 -16.28 -0.15 -0.52
N ALA A 44 -16.44 0.92 0.27
CA ALA A 44 -15.52 2.07 0.28
C ALA A 44 -14.21 1.80 1.08
N LEU A 45 -13.60 0.64 0.88
CA LEU A 45 -12.38 0.19 1.55
C LEU A 45 -11.42 -0.46 0.55
N ALA A 46 -10.16 -0.01 0.57
CA ALA A 46 -9.09 -0.65 -0.19
C ALA A 46 -8.42 -1.77 0.61
N LEU A 47 -7.60 -2.60 -0.06
CA LEU A 47 -6.84 -3.65 0.61
C LEU A 47 -5.88 -3.06 1.65
N SER A 48 -5.23 -1.92 1.37
CA SER A 48 -4.39 -1.23 2.35
C SER A 48 -5.14 -0.88 3.64
N ASP A 49 -6.42 -0.49 3.55
CA ASP A 49 -7.23 -0.14 4.71
C ASP A 49 -7.50 -1.38 5.57
N LEU A 50 -7.82 -2.52 4.93
CA LEU A 50 -8.03 -3.80 5.60
C LEU A 50 -6.79 -4.28 6.36
N LEU A 51 -5.60 -4.14 5.77
CA LEU A 51 -4.34 -4.48 6.42
C LEU A 51 -4.06 -3.56 7.61
N ARG A 52 -4.30 -2.26 7.47
CA ARG A 52 -4.13 -1.30 8.56
C ARG A 52 -5.06 -1.61 9.73
N PHE A 53 -6.32 -1.99 9.48
CA PHE A 53 -7.26 -2.40 10.54
C PHE A 53 -6.80 -3.65 11.31
N VAL A 54 -6.00 -4.52 10.68
CA VAL A 54 -5.31 -5.60 11.39
C VAL A 54 -4.20 -5.06 12.29
N GLU A 55 -3.35 -4.16 11.80
CA GLU A 55 -2.25 -3.55 12.57
C GLU A 55 -2.78 -2.77 13.79
N GLU A 56 -3.88 -2.03 13.62
CA GLU A 56 -4.58 -1.26 14.66
C GLU A 56 -5.40 -2.15 15.62
N GLY A 57 -5.51 -3.44 15.32
CA GLY A 57 -6.19 -4.42 16.17
C GLY A 57 -7.72 -4.26 16.19
N HIS A 58 -8.30 -3.74 15.11
CA HIS A 58 -9.73 -3.78 14.82
C HIS A 58 -10.17 -5.14 14.26
N ILE A 59 -9.28 -5.80 13.50
CA ILE A 59 -9.51 -7.14 12.95
C ILE A 59 -8.65 -8.15 13.72
N PRO A 60 -9.25 -9.18 14.35
CA PRO A 60 -8.50 -10.20 15.06
C PRO A 60 -7.76 -11.12 14.07
N TYR A 61 -6.47 -10.84 13.87
CA TYR A 61 -5.60 -11.62 12.98
C TYR A 61 -4.45 -12.30 13.72
N VAL A 62 -3.70 -11.53 14.52
CA VAL A 62 -2.60 -12.02 15.35
C VAL A 62 -3.18 -12.79 16.53
N ASN A 63 -2.73 -14.04 16.72
CA ASN A 63 -3.24 -14.95 17.75
C ASN A 63 -4.78 -14.99 17.81
N ALA A 64 -5.46 -15.07 16.66
CA ALA A 64 -6.91 -14.98 16.56
C ALA A 64 -7.66 -15.96 17.48
N PHE A 65 -7.04 -17.12 17.76
CA PHE A 65 -7.56 -18.13 18.66
C PHE A 65 -7.84 -17.64 20.09
N GLU A 66 -7.23 -16.54 20.54
CA GLU A 66 -7.50 -16.02 21.89
C GLU A 66 -8.95 -15.59 22.08
N ARG A 67 -9.60 -15.22 20.97
CA ARG A 67 -11.00 -14.81 20.89
C ARG A 67 -11.97 -15.98 20.72
N PHE A 68 -11.45 -17.20 20.53
CA PHE A 68 -12.31 -18.36 20.36
C PHE A 68 -13.05 -18.68 21.66
N PRO A 69 -14.29 -19.21 21.56
CA PRO A 69 -15.05 -19.65 22.72
C PRO A 69 -14.31 -20.81 23.41
N GLU A 70 -14.54 -21.00 24.72
CA GLU A 70 -13.76 -21.96 25.55
C GLU A 70 -13.91 -23.42 25.08
N GLU A 71 -15.02 -23.71 24.43
CA GLU A 71 -15.36 -25.00 23.84
C GLU A 71 -14.44 -25.31 22.64
N MET A 72 -13.93 -24.29 21.96
CA MET A 72 -13.09 -24.43 20.77
C MET A 72 -11.60 -24.49 21.16
N LYS A 73 -11.20 -25.64 21.72
CA LYS A 73 -9.82 -25.89 22.15
C LYS A 73 -8.94 -26.27 20.95
N LEU A 74 -7.91 -25.46 20.67
CA LEU A 74 -6.93 -25.73 19.63
C LEU A 74 -5.78 -26.59 20.13
N TYR A 75 -5.45 -27.64 19.38
CA TYR A 75 -4.33 -28.53 19.63
C TYR A 75 -3.55 -28.84 18.34
N GLY A 76 -2.34 -29.39 18.49
CA GLY A 76 -1.57 -29.92 17.36
C GLY A 76 -1.26 -28.89 16.27
N ARG A 77 -1.48 -29.27 15.00
CA ARG A 77 -1.08 -28.46 13.83
C ARG A 77 -2.02 -27.30 13.53
N ASP A 78 -3.26 -27.33 14.01
CA ASP A 78 -4.24 -26.25 13.84
C ASP A 78 -3.78 -24.97 14.55
N LYS A 79 -2.88 -25.09 15.54
CA LYS A 79 -2.12 -23.97 16.12
C LYS A 79 -1.44 -23.13 15.05
N GLY A 80 -0.82 -23.75 14.04
CA GLY A 80 -0.08 -23.03 13.01
C GLY A 80 -0.95 -22.15 12.11
N ILE A 81 -2.26 -22.41 12.08
CA ILE A 81 -3.24 -21.62 11.32
C ILE A 81 -3.56 -20.35 12.10
N PHE A 82 -3.90 -20.45 13.38
CA PHE A 82 -4.46 -19.33 14.15
C PHE A 82 -3.47 -18.60 15.07
N ALA A 83 -2.31 -19.17 15.35
CA ALA A 83 -1.25 -18.56 16.16
C ALA A 83 -0.25 -17.77 15.29
N ILE A 84 -0.77 -16.83 14.50
CA ILE A 84 0.05 -15.98 13.65
C ILE A 84 0.75 -14.92 14.50
N GLU A 85 2.07 -14.81 14.35
CA GLU A 85 2.93 -13.87 15.09
C GLU A 85 3.55 -12.81 14.16
N SER A 86 2.79 -12.39 13.15
CA SER A 86 3.20 -11.35 12.19
C SER A 86 1.99 -10.60 11.65
N TRP A 87 2.20 -9.38 11.16
CA TRP A 87 1.17 -8.66 10.41
C TRP A 87 1.06 -9.17 8.97
N PRO A 88 -0.14 -9.09 8.36
CA PRO A 88 -0.35 -9.54 7.00
C PRO A 88 0.44 -8.68 6.01
N SER A 89 0.94 -9.32 4.94
CA SER A 89 1.59 -8.63 3.83
C SER A 89 0.59 -8.37 2.72
N TYR A 90 0.59 -7.16 2.17
CA TYR A 90 -0.25 -6.82 1.00
C TYR A 90 -0.11 -7.83 -0.13
N GLU A 91 1.13 -8.14 -0.53
CA GLU A 91 1.40 -9.05 -1.67
C GLU A 91 0.93 -10.48 -1.39
N ASP A 92 1.03 -10.94 -0.14
CA ASP A 92 0.58 -12.28 0.23
C ASP A 92 -0.95 -12.36 0.21
N VAL A 93 -1.64 -11.43 0.89
CA VAL A 93 -3.11 -11.40 0.94
C VAL A 93 -3.68 -11.20 -0.46
N TYR A 94 -3.11 -10.30 -1.25
CA TYR A 94 -3.52 -10.08 -2.63
C TYR A 94 -3.37 -11.34 -3.49
N ARG A 95 -2.26 -12.06 -3.37
CA ARG A 95 -2.08 -13.37 -4.04
C ARG A 95 -3.13 -14.38 -3.58
N GLN A 96 -3.40 -14.48 -2.28
CA GLN A 96 -4.44 -15.36 -1.75
C GLN A 96 -5.83 -15.00 -2.28
N MET A 97 -6.14 -13.71 -2.51
CA MET A 97 -7.41 -13.30 -3.13
C MET A 97 -7.56 -13.91 -4.53
N ILE A 98 -6.49 -13.89 -5.33
CA ILE A 98 -6.48 -14.48 -6.68
C ILE A 98 -6.62 -15.99 -6.59
N ASP A 99 -5.80 -16.63 -5.74
CA ASP A 99 -5.77 -18.09 -5.60
C ASP A 99 -7.14 -18.62 -5.14
N VAL A 100 -7.75 -17.99 -4.14
CA VAL A 100 -9.09 -18.33 -3.63
C VAL A 100 -10.16 -18.12 -4.70
N ALA A 101 -10.18 -16.97 -5.37
CA ALA A 101 -11.18 -16.67 -6.38
C ALA A 101 -11.11 -17.64 -7.57
N THR A 102 -9.89 -18.01 -7.96
CA THR A 102 -9.65 -19.01 -9.03
C THR A 102 -10.06 -20.41 -8.58
N PHE A 103 -9.70 -20.80 -7.34
CA PHE A 103 -10.04 -22.10 -6.78
C PHE A 103 -11.54 -22.32 -6.62
N LEU A 104 -12.27 -21.28 -6.22
CA LEU A 104 -13.72 -21.29 -6.09
C LEU A 104 -14.46 -21.12 -7.43
N ASP A 105 -13.74 -20.96 -8.54
CA ASP A 105 -14.30 -20.67 -9.87
C ASP A 105 -15.31 -19.50 -9.83
N LEU A 106 -14.95 -18.43 -9.11
CA LEU A 106 -15.84 -17.28 -8.96
C LEU A 106 -16.08 -16.62 -10.31
N PRO A 107 -17.32 -16.14 -10.59
CA PRO A 107 -17.60 -15.42 -11.81
C PRO A 107 -16.85 -14.08 -11.81
N ARG A 108 -16.83 -13.43 -12.98
CA ARG A 108 -16.42 -12.02 -13.08
C ARG A 108 -17.23 -11.18 -12.09
N PHE A 109 -16.52 -10.33 -11.36
CA PHE A 109 -17.13 -9.51 -10.31
C PHE A 109 -18.00 -8.40 -10.92
N PRO A 110 -18.88 -7.78 -10.11
CA PRO A 110 -19.60 -6.60 -10.55
C PRO A 110 -18.67 -5.51 -11.07
N ALA A 111 -19.10 -4.81 -12.13
CA ALA A 111 -18.32 -3.79 -12.79
C ALA A 111 -17.88 -2.67 -11.83
N ILE A 112 -16.63 -2.21 -11.99
CA ILE A 112 -16.08 -1.02 -11.34
C ILE A 112 -16.20 0.15 -12.32
N THR A 113 -17.20 1.00 -12.07
CA THR A 113 -17.54 2.19 -12.86
C THR A 113 -16.97 3.46 -12.22
N GLU A 114 -17.09 4.62 -12.87
CA GLU A 114 -16.47 5.88 -12.43
C GLU A 114 -16.96 6.38 -11.06
N ASP A 115 -18.15 5.98 -10.64
CA ASP A 115 -18.80 6.26 -9.35
C ASP A 115 -18.37 5.31 -8.22
N CYS A 116 -17.72 4.19 -8.54
CA CYS A 116 -17.27 3.22 -7.56
C CYS A 116 -16.04 3.73 -6.80
N TYR A 117 -16.01 3.57 -5.48
CA TYR A 117 -14.90 4.00 -4.63
C TYR A 117 -13.51 3.51 -5.13
N LEU A 118 -13.44 2.28 -5.63
CA LEU A 118 -12.21 1.66 -6.13
C LEU A 118 -11.76 2.19 -7.51
N HIS A 119 -12.54 3.05 -8.15
CA HIS A 119 -12.15 3.69 -9.39
C HIS A 119 -10.91 4.58 -9.15
N PRO A 120 -9.88 4.54 -10.01
CA PRO A 120 -8.64 5.28 -9.82
C PRO A 120 -8.83 6.77 -9.57
N ASN A 121 -9.83 7.41 -10.19
CA ASN A 121 -10.11 8.83 -9.94
C ASN A 121 -10.50 9.07 -8.47
N ILE A 122 -11.47 8.32 -7.93
CA ILE A 122 -11.91 8.50 -6.54
C ILE A 122 -10.76 8.22 -5.56
N LEU A 123 -10.00 7.15 -5.78
CA LEU A 123 -8.82 6.84 -4.97
C LEU A 123 -7.73 7.91 -5.09
N CYS A 124 -7.49 8.48 -6.29
CA CYS A 124 -6.54 9.58 -6.45
C CYS A 124 -6.95 10.78 -5.59
N ARG A 125 -8.24 11.13 -5.58
CA ARG A 125 -8.75 12.21 -4.71
C ARG A 125 -8.50 11.90 -3.23
N LYS A 126 -8.83 10.68 -2.77
CA LYS A 126 -8.54 10.23 -1.40
C LYS A 126 -7.08 10.46 -1.03
N TYR A 127 -6.16 9.94 -1.85
CA TYR A 127 -4.73 10.00 -1.53
C TYR A 127 -4.14 11.41 -1.69
N LEU A 128 -4.62 12.24 -2.62
CA LEU A 128 -4.24 13.67 -2.69
C LEU A 128 -4.63 14.39 -1.40
N MET A 129 -5.84 14.15 -0.89
CA MET A 129 -6.28 14.67 0.41
C MET A 129 -5.42 14.13 1.56
N GLU A 130 -5.15 12.82 1.57
CA GLU A 130 -4.37 12.18 2.63
C GLU A 130 -2.93 12.70 2.72
N VAL A 131 -2.29 13.07 1.60
CA VAL A 131 -0.93 13.64 1.60
C VAL A 131 -0.87 15.16 1.46
N ASN A 132 -1.96 15.86 1.78
CA ASN A 132 -2.01 17.33 1.79
C ASN A 132 -1.57 17.96 0.46
N LEU A 133 -1.93 17.37 -0.69
CA LEU A 133 -1.61 17.93 -2.00
C LEU A 133 -2.76 18.84 -2.50
N PRO A 134 -2.48 19.79 -3.42
CA PRO A 134 -3.48 20.68 -3.99
C PRO A 134 -4.59 19.95 -4.76
N ASP A 135 -5.82 20.42 -4.62
CA ASP A 135 -6.99 19.84 -5.29
C ASP A 135 -6.89 19.94 -6.82
N GLU A 136 -6.23 20.97 -7.35
CA GLU A 136 -6.00 21.15 -8.79
C GLU A 136 -5.19 20.00 -9.42
N MET A 137 -4.42 19.23 -8.61
CA MET A 137 -3.73 18.04 -9.12
C MET A 137 -4.70 16.95 -9.58
N TYR A 138 -5.94 16.94 -9.07
CA TYR A 138 -6.95 15.94 -9.41
C TYR A 138 -7.30 15.91 -10.90
N ASP A 139 -7.34 17.06 -11.56
CA ASP A 139 -7.66 17.11 -12.99
C ASP A 139 -6.54 16.44 -13.81
N PHE A 140 -5.28 16.60 -13.38
CA PHE A 140 -4.15 15.94 -14.01
C PHE A 140 -4.13 14.43 -13.76
N THR A 141 -4.52 13.97 -12.56
CA THR A 141 -4.65 12.52 -12.29
C THR A 141 -5.73 11.90 -13.16
N CYS A 142 -6.89 12.55 -13.31
CA CYS A 142 -7.96 12.11 -14.21
C CYS A 142 -7.49 12.03 -15.67
N GLN A 143 -6.73 13.03 -16.14
CA GLN A 143 -6.14 13.00 -17.49
C GLN A 143 -5.17 11.83 -17.66
N VAL A 144 -4.29 11.59 -16.68
CA VAL A 144 -3.36 10.45 -16.72
C VAL A 144 -4.11 9.11 -16.75
N VAL A 145 -5.16 8.94 -15.93
CA VAL A 145 -6.01 7.74 -15.92
C VAL A 145 -6.62 7.47 -17.30
N LYS A 146 -7.19 8.51 -17.92
CA LYS A 146 -7.77 8.45 -19.26
C LYS A 146 -6.73 8.14 -20.33
N MET A 147 -5.59 8.84 -20.33
CA MET A 147 -4.52 8.66 -21.33
C MET A 147 -3.83 7.30 -21.20
N ALA A 148 -3.72 6.76 -20.00
CA ALA A 148 -3.15 5.43 -19.76
C ALA A 148 -4.16 4.29 -20.01
N GLY A 149 -5.45 4.60 -20.19
CA GLY A 149 -6.51 3.60 -20.37
C GLY A 149 -6.60 2.63 -19.20
N ILE A 150 -6.42 3.14 -17.98
CA ILE A 150 -6.53 2.36 -16.73
C ILE A 150 -7.85 2.61 -15.99
N GLY A 151 -8.66 3.57 -16.44
CA GLY A 151 -10.01 3.82 -15.91
C GLY A 151 -11.12 2.98 -16.55
N GLU A 152 -10.79 2.21 -17.60
CA GLU A 152 -11.80 1.45 -18.34
C GLU A 152 -12.39 0.31 -17.51
N VAL A 153 -13.71 0.12 -17.58
CA VAL A 153 -14.43 -0.91 -16.81
C VAL A 153 -13.86 -2.30 -17.03
N ASP A 154 -13.52 -2.64 -18.28
CA ASP A 154 -12.90 -3.94 -18.61
C ASP A 154 -11.51 -4.12 -18.02
N PHE A 155 -10.79 -3.02 -17.79
CA PHE A 155 -9.49 -3.05 -17.14
C PHE A 155 -9.63 -3.20 -15.62
N LEU A 156 -10.61 -2.52 -15.02
CA LEU A 156 -10.79 -2.46 -13.57
C LEU A 156 -11.60 -3.62 -12.98
N THR A 157 -12.48 -4.26 -13.75
CA THR A 157 -13.34 -5.31 -13.22
C THR A 157 -12.54 -6.58 -12.95
N PHE A 158 -12.58 -7.07 -11.71
CA PHE A 158 -11.87 -8.29 -11.32
C PHE A 158 -12.52 -9.51 -11.98
N ASP A 159 -11.72 -10.26 -12.74
CA ASP A 159 -12.12 -11.48 -13.43
C ASP A 159 -11.08 -12.58 -13.15
N PRO A 160 -11.39 -13.55 -12.27
CA PRO A 160 -10.45 -14.59 -11.88
C PRO A 160 -10.29 -15.69 -12.94
N ILE A 161 -11.25 -15.87 -13.85
CA ILE A 161 -11.27 -16.96 -14.84
C ILE A 161 -10.57 -16.53 -16.15
N ALA A 162 -10.59 -15.24 -16.45
CA ALA A 162 -9.90 -14.71 -17.63
C ALA A 162 -8.38 -15.00 -17.57
N ARG A 163 -7.90 -15.95 -18.40
CA ARG A 163 -6.48 -16.35 -18.55
C ARG A 163 -5.51 -15.20 -18.89
N LYS A 164 -6.02 -14.00 -19.20
CA LYS A 164 -5.26 -12.76 -19.47
C LYS A 164 -5.48 -11.66 -18.43
N GLY A 165 -6.28 -11.90 -17.40
CA GLY A 165 -6.72 -10.91 -16.42
C GLY A 165 -5.59 -10.47 -15.50
N ARG A 166 -5.01 -9.31 -15.79
CA ARG A 166 -4.20 -8.60 -14.81
C ARG A 166 -5.14 -8.18 -13.70
N THR A 167 -5.02 -8.79 -12.55
CA THR A 167 -5.75 -8.34 -11.37
C THR A 167 -5.20 -6.96 -11.01
N VAL A 168 -6.10 -6.01 -10.72
CA VAL A 168 -5.72 -4.62 -10.42
C VAL A 168 -5.48 -4.46 -8.93
N LYS A 169 -4.39 -3.77 -8.56
CA LYS A 169 -4.11 -3.30 -7.20
C LYS A 169 -4.59 -1.85 -7.12
N TYR A 170 -5.88 -1.64 -6.83
CA TYR A 170 -6.56 -0.36 -7.05
C TYR A 170 -5.88 0.83 -6.34
N ASP A 171 -5.52 0.66 -5.07
CA ASP A 171 -4.82 1.65 -4.25
C ASP A 171 -3.39 1.92 -4.75
N VAL A 172 -2.63 0.86 -5.04
CA VAL A 172 -1.27 0.98 -5.60
C VAL A 172 -1.28 1.71 -6.94
N GLN A 173 -2.25 1.41 -7.79
CA GLN A 173 -2.40 2.04 -9.10
C GLN A 173 -2.77 3.52 -8.99
N ALA A 174 -3.74 3.87 -8.14
CA ALA A 174 -4.14 5.26 -7.93
C ALA A 174 -2.97 6.10 -7.39
N VAL A 175 -2.23 5.57 -6.42
CA VAL A 175 -1.04 6.23 -5.90
C VAL A 175 0.05 6.35 -6.98
N ALA A 176 0.27 5.32 -7.80
CA ALA A 176 1.22 5.40 -8.90
C ALA A 176 0.84 6.46 -9.94
N VAL A 177 -0.46 6.72 -10.17
CA VAL A 177 -0.94 7.86 -10.97
C VAL A 177 -0.52 9.18 -10.33
N ILE A 178 -0.74 9.37 -9.03
CA ILE A 178 -0.34 10.60 -8.31
C ILE A 178 1.16 10.82 -8.44
N VAL A 179 1.97 9.80 -8.19
CA VAL A 179 3.44 9.88 -8.34
C VAL A 179 3.82 10.27 -9.78
N THR A 180 3.14 9.70 -10.78
CA THR A 180 3.36 10.06 -12.19
C THR A 180 3.03 11.53 -12.46
N VAL A 181 1.92 12.05 -11.91
CA VAL A 181 1.55 13.47 -12.01
C VAL A 181 2.58 14.37 -11.33
N LEU A 182 3.03 14.02 -10.13
CA LEU A 182 4.09 14.76 -9.43
C LEU A 182 5.38 14.82 -10.27
N LYS A 183 5.77 13.71 -10.92
CA LYS A 183 6.88 13.70 -11.87
C LYS A 183 6.62 14.58 -13.10
N LEU A 184 5.40 14.61 -13.63
CA LEU A 184 5.06 15.45 -14.79
C LEU A 184 5.13 16.94 -14.46
N LEU A 185 4.69 17.32 -13.26
CA LEU A 185 4.62 18.71 -12.81
C LEU A 185 5.96 19.23 -12.28
N PHE A 186 6.64 18.45 -11.43
CA PHE A 186 7.81 18.90 -10.66
C PHE A 186 9.11 18.20 -11.05
N LEU A 187 9.07 17.23 -11.95
CA LEU A 187 10.17 16.35 -12.33
C LEU A 187 10.65 15.41 -11.20
N LEU A 188 10.73 15.88 -9.96
CA LEU A 188 11.26 15.14 -8.81
C LEU A 188 12.72 14.72 -9.08
N ASP A 189 13.58 15.68 -9.42
CA ASP A 189 14.99 15.44 -9.80
C ASP A 189 16.01 16.11 -8.86
N ASP A 190 15.57 16.45 -7.65
CA ASP A 190 16.30 17.20 -6.63
C ASP A 190 16.69 18.63 -7.07
N ASN A 191 16.11 19.15 -8.16
CA ASN A 191 16.42 20.49 -8.66
C ASN A 191 15.16 21.28 -9.03
N VAL A 192 14.40 20.79 -10.02
CA VAL A 192 13.28 21.53 -10.62
C VAL A 192 12.19 21.81 -9.59
N GLU A 193 11.85 20.84 -8.74
CA GLU A 193 10.86 21.03 -7.69
C GLU A 193 11.22 22.16 -6.72
N TRP A 194 12.51 22.34 -6.42
CA TRP A 194 12.99 23.36 -5.49
C TRP A 194 13.09 24.72 -6.17
N SER A 195 13.46 24.78 -7.45
CA SER A 195 13.41 26.01 -8.23
C SER A 195 11.98 26.52 -8.41
N LEU A 196 11.03 25.64 -8.71
CA LEU A 196 9.61 25.99 -8.79
C LEU A 196 9.07 26.48 -7.44
N SER A 197 9.54 25.91 -6.32
CA SER A 197 9.18 26.38 -4.98
C SER A 197 9.65 27.81 -4.72
N ALA A 198 10.87 28.16 -5.14
CA ALA A 198 11.38 29.53 -5.02
C ALA A 198 10.53 30.54 -5.80
N ILE A 199 10.08 30.17 -7.01
CA ILE A 199 9.17 30.99 -7.81
C ILE A 199 7.81 31.15 -7.12
N ALA A 200 7.25 30.05 -6.59
CA ALA A 200 5.99 30.08 -5.86
C ALA A 200 6.07 30.93 -4.58
N GLU A 201 7.19 30.87 -3.87
CA GLU A 201 7.46 31.68 -2.68
C GLU A 201 7.45 33.18 -3.01
N THR A 202 8.21 33.60 -4.04
CA THR A 202 8.19 35.00 -4.50
C THR A 202 6.79 35.45 -4.93
N TYR A 203 6.07 34.62 -5.70
CA TYR A 203 4.69 34.94 -6.10
C TYR A 203 3.77 35.14 -4.90
N ASN A 204 3.87 34.27 -3.89
CA ASN A 204 3.02 34.32 -2.69
C ASN A 204 3.36 35.51 -1.79
N GLU A 205 4.62 35.94 -1.75
CA GLU A 205 5.05 37.13 -1.02
C GLU A 205 4.53 38.42 -1.68
N GLU A 206 4.54 38.46 -3.01
CA GLU A 206 4.07 39.60 -3.82
C GLU A 206 2.53 39.68 -3.89
N ASN A 207 1.83 38.55 -3.90
CA ASN A 207 0.38 38.47 -4.15
C ASN A 207 -0.38 37.84 -2.96
N LYS A 208 -0.38 38.54 -1.82
CA LYS A 208 -0.99 38.04 -0.57
C LYS A 208 -2.52 37.94 -0.59
N GLU A 209 -3.18 38.66 -1.48
CA GLU A 209 -4.66 38.68 -1.60
C GLU A 209 -5.18 37.59 -2.55
N ASP A 210 -4.30 37.05 -3.41
CA ASP A 210 -4.66 36.00 -4.36
C ASP A 210 -4.58 34.61 -3.74
N LYS A 211 -5.18 33.65 -4.45
CA LYS A 211 -5.05 32.22 -4.13
C LYS A 211 -3.55 31.83 -4.10
N PRO A 212 -3.02 31.30 -2.98
CA PRO A 212 -1.60 31.01 -2.85
C PRO A 212 -1.17 29.94 -3.86
N CYS A 213 -0.05 30.17 -4.54
CA CYS A 213 0.63 29.17 -5.33
C CYS A 213 1.18 28.05 -4.45
N PHE A 214 1.13 26.83 -4.95
CA PHE A 214 1.67 25.66 -4.26
C PHE A 214 3.19 25.71 -4.18
N ASP A 215 3.70 25.73 -2.94
CA ASP A 215 5.12 25.69 -2.61
C ASP A 215 5.49 24.25 -2.21
N PHE A 216 6.16 23.54 -3.13
CA PHE A 216 6.56 22.14 -2.93
C PHE A 216 7.53 22.00 -1.74
N ARG A 217 8.39 23.00 -1.49
CA ARG A 217 9.34 22.96 -0.37
C ARG A 217 8.62 23.03 0.97
N LYS A 218 7.66 23.95 1.12
CA LYS A 218 6.85 24.05 2.35
C LYS A 218 6.02 22.79 2.55
N TRP A 219 5.41 22.28 1.48
CA TRP A 219 4.67 21.01 1.53
C TRP A 219 5.56 19.85 1.97
N TYR A 220 6.76 19.71 1.39
CA TYR A 220 7.72 18.66 1.74
C TYR A 220 8.10 18.72 3.22
N GLN A 221 8.36 19.91 3.76
CA GLN A 221 8.73 20.09 5.17
C GLN A 221 7.60 19.65 6.11
N VAL A 222 6.37 20.11 5.85
CA VAL A 222 5.18 19.73 6.63
C VAL A 222 4.96 18.22 6.56
N MET A 223 4.93 17.67 5.34
CA MET A 223 4.69 16.24 5.13
C MET A 223 5.78 15.36 5.72
N LYS A 224 7.05 15.74 5.59
CA LYS A 224 8.17 14.98 6.14
C LYS A 224 8.10 14.90 7.66
N LYS A 225 7.84 16.03 8.33
CA LYS A 225 7.67 16.06 9.78
C LYS A 225 6.54 15.12 10.22
N SER A 226 5.34 15.27 9.64
CA SER A 226 4.20 14.42 9.99
C SER A 226 4.43 12.95 9.66
N PHE A 227 5.11 12.66 8.55
CA PHE A 227 5.48 11.31 8.13
C PHE A 227 6.45 10.67 9.11
N ASP A 228 7.55 11.36 9.47
CA ASP A 228 8.57 10.84 10.37
C ASP A 228 7.98 10.58 11.76
N GLU A 229 7.16 11.49 12.28
CA GLU A 229 6.44 11.30 13.56
C GLU A 229 5.51 10.08 13.53
N LYS A 230 4.74 9.90 12.45
CA LYS A 230 3.86 8.72 12.30
C LYS A 230 4.63 7.43 12.15
N LYS A 231 5.69 7.44 11.35
CA LYS A 231 6.55 6.28 11.13
C LYS A 231 7.20 5.84 12.44
N GLN A 232 7.74 6.79 13.22
CA GLN A 232 8.29 6.51 14.54
C GLN A 232 7.24 5.89 15.48
N LYS A 233 6.05 6.50 15.59
CA LYS A 233 4.95 5.95 16.40
C LYS A 233 4.57 4.53 15.98
N TRP A 234 4.54 4.26 14.67
CA TRP A 234 4.27 2.93 14.13
C TRP A 234 5.38 1.93 14.46
N GLU A 235 6.66 2.30 14.32
CA GLU A 235 7.80 1.46 14.68
C GLU A 235 7.83 1.15 16.18
N GLU A 236 7.54 2.13 17.03
CA GLU A 236 7.40 1.94 18.47
C GLU A 236 6.23 1.01 18.82
N ALA A 237 5.06 1.21 18.20
CA ALA A 237 3.91 0.35 18.40
C ALA A 237 4.20 -1.09 17.97
N ARG A 238 4.92 -1.28 16.85
CA ARG A 238 5.37 -2.58 16.36
C ARG A 238 6.35 -3.25 17.32
N ALA A 239 7.31 -2.50 17.85
CA ALA A 239 8.28 -3.00 18.82
C ALA A 239 7.63 -3.40 20.15
N LYS A 240 6.61 -2.65 20.58
CA LYS A 240 5.83 -2.89 21.80
C LYS A 240 4.73 -3.95 21.60
N PHE A 241 4.49 -4.40 20.36
CA PHE A 241 3.39 -5.32 20.07
C PHE A 241 3.61 -6.68 20.74
N VAL A 242 2.56 -7.19 21.39
CA VAL A 242 2.60 -8.48 22.09
C VAL A 242 2.34 -9.60 21.07
N TRP A 243 3.42 -10.09 20.45
CA TRP A 243 3.36 -11.15 19.44
C TRP A 243 3.01 -12.52 20.02
N LYS A 244 3.38 -12.78 21.27
CA LYS A 244 3.12 -14.06 21.95
C LYS A 244 1.79 -14.04 22.65
N SER A 245 0.97 -15.06 22.41
CA SER A 245 -0.32 -15.21 23.06
C SER A 245 -0.23 -15.23 24.60
N LYS A 246 -1.26 -14.71 25.26
CA LYS A 246 -1.56 -14.87 26.69
C LYS A 246 -2.01 -16.30 26.98
N LYS A 247 -2.83 -16.89 26.11
CA LYS A 247 -3.27 -18.29 26.23
C LYS A 247 -2.22 -19.22 25.58
N PRO A 248 -1.46 -20.03 26.33
CA PRO A 248 -0.45 -20.90 25.75
C PRO A 248 -1.11 -22.07 25.01
N LEU A 249 -0.69 -22.29 23.76
CA LEU A 249 -1.07 -23.48 22.99
C LEU A 249 0.04 -24.53 23.08
N TYR A 250 -0.34 -25.76 23.41
CA TYR A 250 0.55 -26.91 23.54
C TYR A 250 0.22 -27.97 22.47
N HIS A 251 1.25 -28.69 22.01
CA HIS A 251 1.11 -29.68 20.95
C HIS A 251 0.43 -30.96 21.46
N SER A 252 0.74 -31.36 22.70
CA SER A 252 0.13 -32.51 23.37
C SER A 252 -0.20 -32.18 24.84
N PRO A 253 -1.18 -32.86 25.46
CA PRO A 253 -1.49 -32.68 26.88
C PRO A 253 -0.29 -32.88 27.82
N ILE A 254 0.70 -33.68 27.39
CA ILE A 254 1.92 -33.98 28.14
C ILE A 254 2.83 -32.74 28.22
N ASP A 255 2.91 -31.96 27.15
CA ASP A 255 3.75 -30.75 27.08
C ASP A 255 3.19 -29.58 27.90
N ARG A 256 1.94 -29.68 28.37
CA ARG A 256 1.22 -28.60 29.04
C ARG A 256 2.04 -28.03 30.20
N SER A 257 2.53 -28.87 31.10
CA SER A 257 3.27 -28.42 32.29
C SER A 257 4.55 -27.65 31.92
N VAL A 258 5.28 -28.10 30.90
CA VAL A 258 6.51 -27.47 30.41
C VAL A 258 6.22 -26.11 29.79
N VAL A 259 5.18 -26.01 28.96
CA VAL A 259 4.78 -24.74 28.31
C VAL A 259 4.36 -23.70 29.35
N TYR A 260 3.58 -24.11 30.36
CA TYR A 260 3.17 -23.20 31.44
C TYR A 260 4.37 -22.73 32.28
N LYS A 261 5.30 -23.62 32.66
CA LYS A 261 6.53 -23.23 33.39
C LYS A 261 7.40 -22.25 32.59
N ARG A 262 7.63 -22.52 31.30
CA ARG A 262 8.38 -21.61 30.42
C ARG A 262 7.69 -20.25 30.31
N ARG A 263 6.36 -20.23 30.22
CA ARG A 263 5.60 -18.98 30.17
C ARG A 263 5.71 -18.19 31.46
N GLU A 264 5.62 -18.85 32.60
CA GLU A 264 5.78 -18.22 33.92
C GLU A 264 7.15 -17.54 34.05
N MET A 265 8.22 -18.22 33.60
CA MET A 265 9.55 -17.61 33.53
C MET A 265 9.58 -16.38 32.62
N VAL A 266 8.99 -16.44 31.42
CA VAL A 266 8.93 -15.31 30.49
C VAL A 266 8.15 -14.14 31.08
N VAL A 267 7.00 -14.39 31.71
CA VAL A 267 6.19 -13.36 32.36
C VAL A 267 6.94 -12.73 33.53
N ASN A 268 7.67 -13.53 34.33
CA ASN A 268 8.49 -13.01 35.41
C ASN A 268 9.62 -12.11 34.89
N LEU A 269 10.33 -12.53 33.84
CA LEU A 269 11.34 -11.71 33.18
C LEU A 269 10.75 -10.42 32.61
N GLN A 270 9.62 -10.51 31.90
CA GLN A 270 8.91 -9.33 31.37
C GLN A 270 8.51 -8.37 32.49
N LYS A 271 8.03 -8.89 33.62
CA LYS A 271 7.70 -8.08 34.79
C LYS A 271 8.93 -7.36 35.32
N GLN A 272 10.05 -8.06 35.49
CA GLN A 272 11.32 -7.47 35.92
C GLN A 272 11.84 -6.39 34.96
N PHE A 273 11.74 -6.62 33.64
CA PHE A 273 12.10 -5.61 32.64
C PHE A 273 11.13 -4.43 32.62
N SER A 274 9.83 -4.66 32.82
CA SER A 274 8.84 -3.58 32.87
C SER A 274 9.00 -2.70 34.10
N THR A 275 9.57 -3.19 35.20
CA THR A 275 9.93 -2.35 36.35
C THR A 275 11.09 -1.40 36.06
N LEU A 276 11.88 -1.68 35.01
CA LEU A 276 13.04 -0.87 34.59
C LEU A 276 12.70 0.13 33.47
N VAL A 277 11.50 0.05 32.90
CA VAL A 277 11.06 0.88 31.78
C VAL A 277 9.78 1.59 32.21
N ASP A 278 9.76 2.92 32.14
CA ASP A 278 8.57 3.68 32.49
C ASP A 278 7.34 3.17 31.74
N SER A 279 6.32 2.75 32.49
CA SER A 279 5.08 2.23 31.93
C SER A 279 4.27 3.37 31.32
N ILE A 280 4.22 3.44 29.99
CA ILE A 280 3.38 4.40 29.27
C ILE A 280 1.95 3.83 29.17
N PRO A 281 0.90 4.62 29.48
CA PRO A 281 -0.48 4.18 29.37
C PRO A 281 -0.81 3.67 27.97
N THR A 282 -1.66 2.64 27.90
CA THR A 282 -2.24 2.19 26.62
C THR A 282 -3.19 3.28 26.12
N ALA A 283 -2.84 3.95 25.02
CA ALA A 283 -3.71 4.95 24.42
C ALA A 283 -5.08 4.33 24.06
N PRO A 284 -6.19 5.08 24.23
CA PRO A 284 -7.51 4.60 23.84
C PRO A 284 -7.53 4.22 22.36
N LYS A 285 -8.24 3.13 22.04
CA LYS A 285 -8.43 2.71 20.66
C LYS A 285 -9.40 3.67 19.98
N ASN A 286 -8.86 4.48 19.06
CA ASN A 286 -9.68 5.33 18.19
C ASN A 286 -10.53 4.46 17.26
N SER A 287 -11.64 5.00 16.77
CA SER A 287 -12.42 4.35 15.72
C SER A 287 -11.58 4.13 14.46
N PRO A 288 -11.82 3.03 13.70
CA PRO A 288 -11.11 2.78 12.46
C PRO A 288 -11.36 3.92 11.46
N SER A 289 -10.30 4.44 10.86
CA SER A 289 -10.35 5.50 9.84
C SER A 289 -9.62 5.05 8.58
N SER A 290 -10.14 5.41 7.41
CA SER A 290 -9.46 5.19 6.13
C SER A 290 -8.31 6.19 5.89
N PHE A 291 -8.35 7.37 6.52
CA PHE A 291 -7.30 8.38 6.48
C PHE A 291 -6.32 8.20 7.64
N GLN A 292 -5.02 8.22 7.33
CA GLN A 292 -3.97 8.25 8.35
C GLN A 292 -3.70 9.68 8.79
N PHE A 293 -3.48 10.60 7.86
CA PHE A 293 -3.21 12.00 8.20
C PHE A 293 -4.50 12.81 8.30
N ASN A 294 -4.48 13.82 9.18
CA ASN A 294 -5.56 14.79 9.31
C ASN A 294 -4.96 16.19 9.19
N TRP A 295 -5.51 16.99 8.28
CA TRP A 295 -5.00 18.32 7.92
C TRP A 295 -5.90 19.46 8.40
N THR A 296 -6.75 19.22 9.41
CA THR A 296 -7.54 20.29 10.04
C THR A 296 -6.66 21.40 10.60
N GLU A 297 -7.13 22.64 10.53
CA GLU A 297 -6.39 23.84 10.96
C GLU A 297 -5.87 23.73 12.40
N GLU A 298 -6.64 23.09 13.29
CA GLU A 298 -6.28 22.84 14.69
C GLU A 298 -5.07 21.91 14.87
N VAL A 299 -4.81 20.99 13.93
CA VAL A 299 -3.77 19.95 14.04
C VAL A 299 -2.47 20.35 13.35
N THR A 300 -2.54 21.21 12.34
CA THR A 300 -1.41 21.55 11.45
C THR A 300 -0.75 22.88 11.76
N GLY A 301 -1.22 23.60 12.78
CA GLY A 301 -0.86 25.01 12.98
C GLY A 301 -1.23 25.87 11.76
N GLY A 302 -2.28 25.48 11.03
CA GLY A 302 -2.83 26.23 9.88
C GLY A 302 -2.19 25.96 8.51
N THR A 303 -1.34 24.93 8.33
CA THR A 303 -0.67 24.68 7.03
C THR A 303 -1.34 23.56 6.22
N CYS A 304 -2.44 23.93 5.56
CA CYS A 304 -3.17 23.07 4.62
C CYS A 304 -2.89 23.55 3.18
N PHE A 305 -2.48 22.65 2.29
CA PHE A 305 -2.20 22.99 0.87
C PHE A 305 -3.38 22.66 -0.06
N HIS A 306 -4.47 22.13 0.49
CA HIS A 306 -5.75 22.08 -0.23
C HIS A 306 -6.15 23.50 -0.62
N GLY A 307 -6.69 23.67 -1.83
CA GLY A 307 -6.96 25.00 -2.37
C GLY A 307 -5.73 25.83 -2.76
N HIS A 308 -4.50 25.31 -2.78
CA HIS A 308 -3.39 26.02 -3.42
C HIS A 308 -3.47 25.92 -4.95
N SER A 309 -3.00 26.96 -5.64
CA SER A 309 -2.98 27.08 -7.10
C SER A 309 -1.74 26.42 -7.70
N LEU A 310 -1.89 25.73 -8.83
CA LEU A 310 -0.78 25.23 -9.65
C LEU A 310 -0.38 26.22 -10.75
N GLN A 311 -1.02 27.39 -10.85
CA GLN A 311 -0.79 28.35 -11.94
C GLN A 311 0.66 28.82 -12.05
N GLY A 312 1.38 28.98 -10.93
CA GLY A 312 2.80 29.35 -10.94
C GLY A 312 3.72 28.34 -11.65
N ILE A 313 3.26 27.10 -11.84
CA ILE A 313 4.03 26.00 -12.46
C ILE A 313 3.59 25.76 -13.92
N LEU A 314 2.41 26.28 -14.28
CA LEU A 314 1.72 25.98 -15.53
C LEU A 314 1.73 27.21 -16.45
N TYR A 315 2.37 27.11 -17.61
CA TYR A 315 2.27 28.16 -18.63
C TYR A 315 1.09 27.88 -19.57
N LYS A 316 0.18 28.85 -19.72
CA LYS A 316 -0.89 28.78 -20.73
C LYS A 316 -0.32 29.12 -22.10
N LYS A 317 -0.22 28.13 -22.99
CA LYS A 317 0.06 28.35 -24.42
C LYS A 317 -1.22 28.07 -25.21
N GLY A 318 -2.00 29.11 -25.49
CA GLY A 318 -3.33 28.98 -26.14
C GLY A 318 -4.35 28.28 -25.22
N GLN A 319 -5.14 27.35 -25.77
CA GLN A 319 -6.09 26.51 -25.01
C GLN A 319 -5.42 25.35 -24.25
N SER A 320 -4.13 25.09 -24.47
CA SER A 320 -3.39 24.00 -23.84
C SER A 320 -2.52 24.48 -22.67
N VAL A 321 -2.65 23.80 -21.53
CA VAL A 321 -1.75 23.98 -20.40
C VAL A 321 -0.52 23.09 -20.62
N THR A 322 0.67 23.70 -20.66
CA THR A 322 1.94 22.97 -20.82
C THR A 322 2.76 23.14 -19.54
N THR A 323 3.31 22.03 -19.02
CA THR A 323 4.26 22.11 -17.90
C THR A 323 5.54 22.82 -18.37
N MET A 324 6.22 23.54 -17.48
CA MET A 324 7.48 24.21 -17.84
C MET A 324 8.60 23.23 -18.24
N ASN A 325 8.39 21.92 -18.12
CA ASN A 325 9.44 20.91 -18.25
C ASN A 325 9.36 20.10 -19.56
N SER A 326 10.40 20.20 -20.39
CA SER A 326 10.52 19.45 -21.65
C SER A 326 11.24 18.10 -21.52
N LEU A 327 11.83 17.79 -20.35
CA LEU A 327 12.78 16.69 -20.14
C LEU A 327 12.33 15.69 -19.07
N TYR A 328 11.13 15.11 -19.22
CA TYR A 328 10.65 14.03 -18.36
C TYR A 328 11.64 12.85 -18.30
N TRP A 329 12.16 12.52 -17.10
CA TRP A 329 12.98 11.32 -16.90
C TRP A 329 12.10 10.08 -16.70
N LEU A 330 12.30 9.09 -17.56
CA LEU A 330 11.66 7.78 -17.44
C LEU A 330 12.42 6.99 -16.37
N SER A 331 11.68 6.41 -15.44
CA SER A 331 12.25 5.62 -14.35
C SER A 331 13.17 4.53 -14.91
N THR A 332 14.46 4.59 -14.57
CA THR A 332 15.56 3.66 -14.92
C THR A 332 15.39 2.84 -16.21
N GLN A 333 16.08 3.26 -17.27
CA GLN A 333 16.08 2.71 -18.63
C GLN A 333 16.47 1.22 -18.79
N LYS A 334 16.74 0.48 -17.69
CA LYS A 334 17.07 -0.96 -17.73
C LYS A 334 15.84 -1.79 -17.36
N PHE A 335 14.97 -1.98 -18.35
CA PHE A 335 13.94 -3.02 -18.27
C PHE A 335 14.59 -4.37 -18.01
N CYS A 336 13.98 -5.16 -17.14
CA CYS A 336 14.44 -6.51 -16.94
C CYS A 336 14.25 -7.32 -18.25
N LYS A 337 15.15 -8.28 -18.50
CA LYS A 337 15.08 -9.14 -19.70
C LYS A 337 13.77 -9.95 -19.69
N SER A 338 13.34 -10.46 -20.85
CA SER A 338 12.03 -11.12 -21.04
C SER A 338 11.75 -12.34 -20.15
N TYR A 339 12.76 -12.91 -19.50
CA TYR A 339 12.64 -14.03 -18.56
C TYR A 339 12.55 -13.60 -17.08
N CYS A 340 12.58 -12.30 -16.81
CA CYS A 340 12.48 -11.74 -15.48
C CYS A 340 11.01 -11.43 -15.13
N LYS A 341 10.63 -11.70 -13.88
CA LYS A 341 9.27 -11.41 -13.39
C LYS A 341 9.01 -9.92 -13.17
N HIS A 342 10.05 -9.10 -13.05
CA HIS A 342 9.96 -7.66 -12.81
C HIS A 342 9.97 -6.86 -14.11
N VAL A 343 9.25 -5.75 -14.14
CA VAL A 343 9.25 -4.82 -15.29
C VAL A 343 10.57 -4.05 -15.36
N THR A 344 11.05 -3.53 -14.23
CA THR A 344 12.30 -2.74 -14.12
C THR A 344 13.17 -3.26 -12.98
N THR A 345 14.47 -2.94 -13.02
CA THR A 345 15.35 -3.14 -11.86
C THR A 345 15.22 -1.94 -10.93
N TYR A 346 14.73 -2.17 -9.72
CA TYR A 346 14.71 -1.17 -8.66
C TYR A 346 16.10 -1.13 -8.00
N GLU A 347 16.76 0.01 -8.08
CA GLU A 347 18.03 0.28 -7.40
C GLU A 347 17.93 1.69 -6.82
N GLU A 348 17.78 1.75 -5.49
CA GLU A 348 17.43 2.97 -4.77
C GLU A 348 18.43 4.11 -4.99
N SER A 349 19.71 3.79 -5.09
CA SER A 349 20.82 4.73 -5.37
C SER A 349 20.70 5.47 -6.71
N ASN A 350 19.87 4.99 -7.65
CA ASN A 350 19.66 5.64 -8.93
C ASN A 350 18.55 6.70 -8.92
N PHE A 351 17.85 6.87 -7.80
CA PHE A 351 16.73 7.79 -7.70
C PHE A 351 17.10 9.05 -6.90
N SER A 352 16.50 10.17 -7.29
CA SER A 352 16.56 11.43 -6.54
C SER A 352 15.99 11.27 -5.13
N LEU A 353 16.47 12.07 -4.18
CA LEU A 353 16.03 12.07 -2.79
C LEU A 353 14.56 12.45 -2.67
N THR A 354 14.09 13.41 -3.47
CA THR A 354 12.67 13.78 -3.52
C THR A 354 11.82 12.61 -3.99
N TYR A 355 12.20 11.92 -5.08
CA TYR A 355 11.43 10.77 -5.56
C TYR A 355 11.42 9.62 -4.54
N GLN A 356 12.56 9.34 -3.91
CA GLN A 356 12.65 8.35 -2.84
C GLN A 356 11.71 8.70 -1.68
N PHE A 357 11.67 9.96 -1.25
CA PHE A 357 10.74 10.42 -0.22
C PHE A 357 9.28 10.17 -0.61
N ILE A 358 8.87 10.56 -1.82
CA ILE A 358 7.51 10.36 -2.33
C ILE A 358 7.13 8.87 -2.34
N ILE A 359 8.00 8.03 -2.90
CA ILE A 359 7.75 6.57 -2.95
C ILE A 359 7.70 5.98 -1.54
N ASN A 360 8.57 6.41 -0.62
CA ASN A 360 8.59 5.95 0.76
C ASN A 360 7.32 6.34 1.52
N LEU A 361 6.87 7.60 1.39
CA LEU A 361 5.64 8.11 1.99
C LEU A 361 4.43 7.27 1.58
N PHE A 362 4.27 7.07 0.27
CA PHE A 362 3.14 6.33 -0.26
C PHE A 362 3.24 4.82 0.00
N SER A 363 4.43 4.25 -0.03
CA SER A 363 4.63 2.83 0.30
C SER A 363 4.31 2.55 1.76
N PHE A 364 4.68 3.47 2.65
CA PHE A 364 4.26 3.44 4.05
C PHE A 364 2.75 3.50 4.16
N LEU A 365 2.09 4.48 3.52
CA LEU A 365 0.62 4.60 3.55
C LEU A 365 -0.09 3.30 3.17
N LEU A 366 0.37 2.64 2.10
CA LEU A 366 -0.26 1.42 1.58
C LEU A 366 0.23 0.12 2.25
N ARG A 367 1.23 0.18 3.14
CA ARG A 367 1.91 -0.98 3.73
C ARG A 367 2.51 -1.94 2.69
N ILE A 368 3.06 -1.37 1.61
CA ILE A 368 3.73 -2.10 0.53
C ILE A 368 5.22 -1.81 0.52
N LYS A 369 5.95 -2.59 -0.28
CA LYS A 369 7.37 -2.33 -0.52
C LYS A 369 7.54 -1.26 -1.61
N THR A 370 8.57 -0.43 -1.47
CA THR A 370 8.90 0.68 -2.38
C THR A 370 9.05 0.24 -3.83
N TYR A 371 9.72 -0.90 -4.06
CA TYR A 371 9.88 -1.44 -5.41
C TYR A 371 8.55 -1.84 -6.05
N SER A 372 7.55 -2.29 -5.28
CA SER A 372 6.22 -2.65 -5.82
C SER A 372 5.50 -1.40 -6.35
N LEU A 373 5.59 -0.29 -5.62
CA LEU A 373 5.01 0.97 -6.07
C LEU A 373 5.73 1.51 -7.32
N HIS A 374 7.06 1.48 -7.31
CA HIS A 374 7.87 1.90 -8.45
C HIS A 374 7.59 1.09 -9.73
N GLU A 375 7.35 -0.21 -9.59
CA GLU A 375 6.96 -1.08 -10.70
C GLU A 375 5.63 -0.63 -11.33
N GLU A 376 4.64 -0.27 -10.51
CA GLU A 376 3.35 0.24 -11.00
C GLU A 376 3.50 1.62 -11.67
N VAL A 377 4.32 2.52 -11.10
CA VAL A 377 4.66 3.81 -11.75
C VAL A 377 5.28 3.57 -13.13
N SER A 378 6.22 2.63 -13.22
CA SER A 378 6.86 2.25 -14.49
C SER A 378 5.87 1.68 -15.52
N LEU A 379 4.84 0.95 -15.05
CA LEU A 379 3.78 0.43 -15.91
C LEU A 379 2.89 1.55 -16.46
N ILE A 380 2.54 2.55 -15.65
CA ILE A 380 1.78 3.73 -16.08
C ILE A 380 2.59 4.55 -17.10
N GLU A 381 3.85 4.86 -16.77
CA GLU A 381 4.76 5.57 -17.69
C GLU A 381 4.88 4.86 -19.04
N LYS A 382 4.97 3.53 -19.04
CA LYS A 382 5.01 2.73 -20.27
C LYS A 382 3.77 2.88 -21.13
N ARG A 383 2.58 3.04 -20.52
CA ARG A 383 1.34 3.30 -21.26
C ARG A 383 1.31 4.72 -21.82
N LEU A 384 1.65 5.71 -21.00
CA LEU A 384 1.67 7.12 -21.40
C LEU A 384 2.70 7.40 -22.50
N PHE A 385 3.92 6.89 -22.37
CA PHE A 385 5.05 7.18 -23.26
C PHE A 385 5.32 6.06 -24.28
N LYS A 386 4.29 5.29 -24.69
CA LYS A 386 4.41 4.16 -25.61
C LYS A 386 5.27 4.45 -26.86
N LYS A 387 5.14 5.65 -27.44
CA LYS A 387 5.93 6.12 -28.60
C LYS A 387 7.44 6.24 -28.32
N LYS A 388 7.84 6.71 -27.13
CA LYS A 388 9.26 6.80 -26.74
C LYS A 388 9.86 5.40 -26.57
N TYR A 389 9.10 4.47 -25.97
CA TYR A 389 9.55 3.08 -25.79
C TYR A 389 9.61 2.26 -27.08
N SER A 390 8.69 2.46 -28.04
CA SER A 390 8.74 1.80 -29.34
C SER A 390 9.96 2.24 -30.15
N THR A 391 10.32 3.53 -30.10
CA THR A 391 11.45 4.11 -30.84
C THR A 391 12.81 3.67 -30.27
N ALA A 392 12.91 3.48 -28.95
CA ALA A 392 14.11 2.94 -28.31
C ALA A 392 14.39 1.47 -28.73
N LYS A 393 13.35 0.64 -28.88
CA LYS A 393 13.48 -0.74 -29.36
C LYS A 393 13.98 -0.81 -30.81
N THR A 394 13.49 0.05 -31.69
CA THR A 394 13.96 0.11 -33.09
C THR A 394 15.41 0.56 -33.21
N LYS A 395 15.85 1.56 -32.41
CA LYS A 395 17.27 1.99 -32.39
C LYS A 395 18.21 0.88 -31.88
N SER A 396 17.82 0.14 -30.83
CA SER A 396 18.56 -1.03 -30.31
C SER A 396 18.65 -2.19 -31.33
N SER A 397 17.59 -2.41 -32.11
CA SER A 397 17.59 -3.45 -33.16
C SER A 397 18.46 -3.07 -34.38
N ARG A 398 18.55 -1.77 -34.71
CA ARG A 398 19.41 -1.28 -35.80
C ARG A 398 20.88 -1.31 -35.43
N SER A 399 21.25 -1.01 -34.18
CA SER A 399 22.66 -1.09 -33.74
C SER A 399 23.19 -2.53 -33.69
N ARG A 400 22.31 -3.53 -33.51
CA ARG A 400 22.68 -4.96 -33.62
C ARG A 400 22.86 -5.47 -35.06
N LYS A 401 22.32 -4.77 -36.07
CA LYS A 401 22.45 -5.18 -37.48
C LYS A 401 23.70 -4.64 -38.19
N VAL A 402 24.52 -3.81 -37.53
CA VAL A 402 25.75 -3.22 -38.11
C VAL A 402 27.02 -3.93 -37.63
N ARG A 403 26.91 -5.06 -36.92
CA ARG A 403 28.02 -5.98 -36.66
C ARG A 403 27.71 -7.33 -37.29
N LYS A 404 27.98 -7.45 -38.59
CA LYS A 404 28.29 -8.72 -39.25
C LYS A 404 29.36 -8.45 -40.29
#